data_AF-A0A523V026-F1
#
_entry.id   AF-A0A523V026-F1
#
_cell.length_a   1.000
_cell.length_b   1.000
_cell.length_c   1.000
_cell.angle_alpha   90.00
_cell.angle_beta   90.00
_cell.angle_gamma   90.00
#
_symmetry.space_group_name_H-M   'P 1'
#
loop_
_entity.id
_entity.type
_entity.pdbx_description
1 polymer ?
#
loop_
_entity_poly.entity_id
_entity_poly.type
_entity_poly.pdbx_seq_one_letter_code
_entity_poly.pdbx_strand_id
1 'polypeptide(L)'
;PNLREPKKFWGVSDLPQIMESQRELNRAMSQLSRILELSGNPIAVLENVEESEDIAIRPGAVWNIPEDAKAYLLDLLQGGGVNLHINYIDLLYRTLHDISESPRSAFGGTERDLSGVALEIELHPLLQKVQRKRIIRTAVYNRRNEMILKLLEKYQGMNFGKNHLRVIWGPVLPHDITRQVNNEQVLVQNGIHSRRRAMDELGVRDPDSEFERWLEERETILKMNRQLNARPMRNEKRERVLTARAEGVEE
;
A
#
# COMPACT_ATOMS: atom_id res chain seq x y z
N PRO A 1 18.06 -4.32 0.29
CA PRO A 1 18.71 -5.32 1.17
C PRO A 1 17.73 -6.42 1.55
N ASN A 2 18.21 -7.65 1.42
CA ASN A 2 17.43 -8.86 1.55
C ASN A 2 17.47 -9.39 2.99
N LEU A 3 16.65 -10.39 3.30
CA LEU A 3 16.74 -11.10 4.57
C LEU A 3 18.15 -11.68 4.71
N ARG A 4 18.79 -11.48 5.86
CA ARG A 4 20.15 -12.00 6.08
C ARG A 4 20.08 -13.52 6.17
N GLU A 5 21.00 -14.18 5.49
CA GLU A 5 21.20 -15.62 5.58
C GLU A 5 22.63 -15.87 6.10
N PRO A 6 22.82 -16.75 7.11
CA PRO A 6 24.14 -17.07 7.61
C PRO A 6 25.08 -17.50 6.48
N LYS A 7 26.31 -16.99 6.51
CA LYS A 7 27.37 -17.33 5.54
C LYS A 7 27.07 -16.93 4.08
N LYS A 8 26.06 -16.09 3.81
CA LYS A 8 25.82 -15.51 2.47
C LYS A 8 25.89 -13.99 2.48
N PHE A 9 26.50 -13.42 1.44
CA PHE A 9 26.66 -11.98 1.30
C PHE A 9 25.37 -11.27 0.86
N TRP A 10 24.59 -11.87 -0.06
CA TRP A 10 23.47 -11.20 -0.75
C TRP A 10 22.10 -11.35 -0.07
N GLY A 11 21.99 -12.23 0.93
CA GLY A 11 20.72 -12.55 1.61
C GLY A 11 19.70 -13.30 0.72
N VAL A 12 18.50 -13.50 1.25
CA VAL A 12 17.40 -14.23 0.60
C VAL A 12 16.46 -13.27 -0.13
N SER A 13 16.28 -13.48 -1.43
CA SER A 13 15.27 -12.78 -2.24
C SER A 13 13.86 -13.15 -1.79
N ASP A 14 12.87 -12.30 -2.07
CA ASP A 14 11.46 -12.65 -1.84
C ASP A 14 10.91 -13.57 -2.95
N LEU A 15 11.62 -13.68 -4.08
CA LEU A 15 11.17 -14.45 -5.26
C LEU A 15 11.07 -15.97 -5.04
N PRO A 16 12.00 -16.66 -4.36
CA PRO A 16 11.98 -18.11 -4.27
C PRO A 16 10.67 -18.68 -3.71
N GLN A 17 9.98 -17.95 -2.83
CA GLN A 17 8.71 -18.37 -2.26
C GLN A 17 7.58 -18.43 -3.30
N ILE A 18 7.62 -17.59 -4.33
CA ILE A 18 6.57 -17.49 -5.37
C ILE A 18 6.96 -18.16 -6.70
N MET A 19 8.21 -18.61 -6.84
CA MET A 19 8.71 -19.13 -8.11
C MET A 19 7.97 -20.40 -8.55
N GLU A 20 7.71 -21.33 -7.64
CA GLU A 20 7.06 -22.59 -7.97
C GLU A 20 5.59 -22.40 -8.33
N SER A 21 4.85 -21.57 -7.59
CA SER A 21 3.46 -21.23 -7.92
C SER A 21 3.37 -20.49 -9.26
N GLN A 22 4.30 -19.57 -9.56
CA GLN A 22 4.33 -18.90 -10.86
C GLN A 22 4.65 -19.86 -12.02
N ARG A 23 5.58 -20.79 -11.81
CA ARG A 23 5.91 -21.82 -12.82
C ARG A 23 4.71 -22.70 -13.13
N GLU A 24 4.00 -23.13 -12.09
CA GLU A 24 2.82 -23.96 -12.27
C GLU A 24 1.65 -23.18 -12.88
N LEU A 25 1.50 -21.89 -12.54
CA LEU A 25 0.53 -21.02 -13.22
C LEU A 25 0.80 -20.94 -14.72
N ASN A 26 2.06 -20.73 -15.12
CA ASN A 26 2.45 -20.69 -16.53
C ASN A 26 2.15 -22.02 -17.23
N ARG A 27 2.48 -23.16 -16.59
CA ARG A 27 2.21 -24.49 -17.15
C ARG A 27 0.72 -24.77 -17.27
N ALA A 28 -0.10 -24.45 -16.27
CA ALA A 28 -1.54 -24.60 -16.29
C ALA A 28 -2.18 -23.77 -17.41
N MET A 29 -1.73 -22.52 -17.61
CA MET A 29 -2.18 -21.66 -18.71
C MET A 29 -1.82 -22.24 -20.09
N SER A 30 -0.59 -22.72 -20.27
CA SER A 30 -0.20 -23.40 -21.51
C SER A 30 -1.02 -24.65 -21.80
N GLN A 31 -1.33 -25.44 -20.75
CA GLN A 31 -2.16 -26.62 -20.89
C GLN A 31 -3.61 -26.26 -21.28
N LEU A 32 -4.19 -25.24 -20.66
CA LEU A 32 -5.52 -24.76 -21.02
C LEU A 32 -5.57 -24.28 -22.47
N SER A 33 -4.57 -23.51 -22.91
CA SER A 33 -4.45 -23.08 -24.32
C SER A 33 -4.45 -24.27 -25.28
N ARG A 34 -3.70 -25.33 -24.96
CA ARG A 34 -3.62 -26.54 -25.80
C ARG A 34 -4.94 -27.31 -25.83
N ILE A 35 -5.65 -27.37 -24.71
CA ILE A 35 -6.98 -28.02 -24.64
C ILE A 35 -7.98 -27.27 -25.51
N LEU A 36 -7.98 -25.94 -25.46
CA LEU A 36 -8.85 -25.11 -26.30
C LEU A 36 -8.53 -25.25 -27.79
N GLU A 37 -7.24 -25.34 -28.15
CA GLU A 37 -6.80 -25.58 -29.54
C GLU A 37 -7.28 -26.93 -30.07
N LEU A 38 -7.16 -28.00 -29.26
CA LEU A 38 -7.63 -29.33 -29.63
C LEU A 38 -9.15 -29.41 -29.72
N SER A 39 -9.88 -28.74 -28.83
CA SER A 39 -11.34 -28.68 -28.92
C SER A 39 -11.83 -27.87 -30.11
N GLY A 40 -11.08 -26.85 -30.53
CA GLY A 40 -11.36 -26.13 -31.77
C GLY A 40 -11.29 -27.02 -33.02
N ASN A 41 -10.62 -28.17 -32.94
CA ASN A 41 -10.47 -29.17 -34.01
C ASN A 41 -10.79 -30.57 -33.47
N PRO A 42 -12.06 -30.88 -33.14
CA PRO A 42 -12.42 -32.13 -32.47
C PRO A 42 -12.14 -33.34 -33.36
N ILE A 43 -11.75 -34.46 -32.76
CA ILE A 43 -11.46 -35.70 -33.47
C ILE A 43 -12.80 -36.43 -33.74
N ALA A 44 -13.07 -36.75 -35.00
CA ALA A 44 -14.18 -37.62 -35.35
C ALA A 44 -13.80 -39.08 -35.10
N VAL A 45 -14.60 -39.76 -34.29
CA VAL A 45 -14.48 -41.20 -34.05
C VAL A 45 -15.64 -41.88 -34.78
N LEU A 46 -15.30 -42.87 -35.60
CA LEU A 46 -16.24 -43.65 -36.39
C LEU A 46 -16.16 -45.10 -35.91
N GLU A 47 -17.30 -45.66 -35.50
CA GLU A 47 -17.43 -47.05 -35.09
C GLU A 47 -18.15 -47.83 -36.19
N ASN A 48 -17.66 -49.04 -36.49
CA ASN A 48 -18.19 -49.97 -37.51
C ASN A 48 -18.14 -49.44 -38.96
N VAL A 49 -17.07 -48.73 -39.35
CA VAL A 49 -16.86 -48.29 -40.76
C VAL A 49 -15.67 -49.06 -41.36
N GLU A 50 -15.88 -49.73 -42.49
CA GLU A 50 -14.86 -50.58 -43.15
C GLU A 50 -13.86 -49.78 -44.02
N GLU A 51 -14.27 -48.65 -44.62
CA GLU A 51 -13.42 -47.77 -45.43
C GLU A 51 -13.59 -46.30 -45.00
N SER A 52 -12.48 -45.62 -44.69
CA SER A 52 -12.51 -44.28 -44.05
C SER A 52 -11.79 -43.18 -44.85
N GLU A 53 -11.67 -43.31 -46.18
CA GLU A 53 -10.74 -42.47 -46.95
C GLU A 53 -11.20 -41.01 -47.17
N ASP A 54 -12.49 -40.68 -47.02
CA ASP A 54 -13.05 -39.36 -47.43
C ASP A 54 -13.87 -38.60 -46.37
N ILE A 55 -13.76 -38.95 -45.09
CA ILE A 55 -14.51 -38.24 -44.02
C ILE A 55 -13.72 -37.03 -43.55
N ALA A 56 -13.81 -35.93 -44.32
CA ALA A 56 -13.22 -34.66 -43.93
C ALA A 56 -14.11 -33.92 -42.93
N ILE A 57 -13.56 -33.61 -41.75
CA ILE A 57 -14.21 -32.75 -40.75
C ILE A 57 -14.15 -31.32 -41.27
N ARG A 58 -15.28 -30.80 -41.77
CA ARG A 58 -15.43 -29.39 -42.18
C ARG A 58 -16.76 -28.84 -41.66
N PRO A 59 -16.84 -27.54 -41.33
CA PRO A 59 -18.12 -26.91 -40.98
C PRO A 59 -19.16 -27.14 -42.10
N GLY A 60 -20.29 -27.76 -41.76
CA GLY A 60 -21.37 -28.06 -42.71
C GLY A 60 -21.19 -29.35 -43.54
N ALA A 61 -20.15 -30.14 -43.27
CA ALA A 61 -20.02 -31.47 -43.89
C ALA A 61 -21.11 -32.41 -43.36
N VAL A 62 -21.81 -33.09 -44.27
CA VAL A 62 -22.79 -34.14 -43.95
C VAL A 62 -22.11 -35.48 -44.19
N TRP A 63 -22.16 -36.37 -43.19
CA TRP A 63 -21.62 -37.71 -43.28
C TRP A 63 -22.73 -38.71 -43.61
N ASN A 64 -22.53 -39.51 -44.64
CA ASN A 64 -23.39 -40.66 -44.93
C ASN A 64 -22.73 -41.89 -44.29
N ILE A 65 -23.38 -42.41 -43.25
CA ILE A 65 -22.87 -43.51 -42.41
C ILE A 65 -23.86 -44.68 -42.52
N PRO A 66 -23.39 -45.94 -42.58
CA PRO A 66 -24.24 -47.14 -42.54
C PRO A 66 -25.19 -47.19 -41.32
N GLU A 67 -26.31 -47.91 -41.42
CA GLU A 67 -27.32 -47.99 -40.35
C GLU A 67 -26.78 -48.61 -39.02
N ASP A 68 -25.72 -49.43 -39.10
CA ASP A 68 -25.06 -50.08 -37.97
C ASP A 68 -23.81 -49.35 -37.44
N ALA A 69 -23.47 -48.22 -38.06
CA ALA A 69 -22.30 -47.42 -37.73
C ALA A 69 -22.66 -46.16 -36.94
N LYS A 70 -21.73 -45.71 -36.09
CA LYS A 70 -21.89 -44.53 -35.25
C LYS A 70 -20.74 -43.56 -35.47
N ALA A 71 -21.06 -42.28 -35.49
CA ALA A 71 -20.07 -41.23 -35.48
C ALA A 71 -20.31 -40.28 -34.32
N TYR A 72 -19.26 -39.97 -33.58
CA TYR A 72 -19.28 -38.93 -32.55
C TYR A 72 -17.97 -38.16 -32.57
N LEU A 73 -18.05 -36.91 -32.11
CA LEU A 73 -16.88 -36.08 -31.92
C LEU A 73 -16.35 -36.32 -30.51
N LEU A 74 -15.06 -36.66 -30.41
CA LEU A 74 -14.36 -36.66 -29.13
C LEU A 74 -14.04 -35.19 -28.78
N ASP A 75 -14.91 -34.60 -27.97
CA ASP A 75 -14.69 -33.26 -27.43
C ASP A 75 -14.15 -33.34 -26.01
N LEU A 76 -12.92 -32.87 -25.82
CA LEU A 76 -12.25 -32.80 -24.53
C LEU A 76 -12.92 -31.82 -23.55
N LEU A 77 -13.82 -30.96 -24.04
CA LEU A 77 -14.56 -30.00 -23.21
C LEU A 77 -15.92 -30.53 -22.75
N GLN A 78 -16.42 -31.63 -23.32
CA GLN A 78 -17.67 -32.22 -22.87
C GLN A 78 -17.59 -32.58 -21.37
N GLY A 79 -18.61 -32.20 -20.61
CA GLY A 79 -18.67 -32.43 -19.17
C GLY A 79 -17.99 -31.38 -18.29
N GLY A 80 -17.52 -30.26 -18.85
CA GLY A 80 -17.03 -29.12 -18.06
C GLY A 80 -15.54 -29.17 -17.66
N GLY A 81 -14.72 -29.95 -18.38
CA GLY A 81 -13.28 -30.07 -18.14
C GLY A 81 -12.55 -28.72 -18.11
N VAL A 82 -12.95 -27.76 -18.94
CA VAL A 82 -12.40 -26.39 -18.95
C VAL A 82 -12.57 -25.71 -17.60
N ASN A 83 -13.72 -25.87 -16.96
CA ASN A 83 -14.02 -25.19 -15.71
C ASN A 83 -13.12 -25.69 -14.57
N LEU A 84 -12.71 -26.97 -14.61
CA LEU A 84 -11.73 -27.50 -13.67
C LEU A 84 -10.35 -26.84 -13.83
N HIS A 85 -9.91 -26.61 -15.07
CA HIS A 85 -8.68 -25.87 -15.34
C HIS A 85 -8.76 -24.41 -14.89
N ILE A 86 -9.88 -23.72 -15.17
CA ILE A 86 -10.12 -22.35 -14.70
C ILE A 86 -10.06 -22.28 -13.18
N ASN A 87 -10.80 -23.16 -12.48
CA ASN A 87 -10.80 -23.22 -11.02
C ASN A 87 -9.41 -23.51 -10.43
N TYR A 88 -8.62 -24.35 -11.08
CA TYR A 88 -7.25 -24.64 -10.66
C TYR A 88 -6.33 -23.42 -10.85
N ILE A 89 -6.43 -22.74 -11.99
CA ILE A 89 -5.72 -21.48 -12.25
C ILE A 89 -6.10 -20.42 -11.21
N ASP A 90 -7.39 -20.28 -10.90
CA ASP A 90 -7.86 -19.37 -9.86
C ASP A 90 -7.26 -19.72 -8.50
N LEU A 91 -7.21 -21.01 -8.13
CA LEU A 91 -6.56 -21.44 -6.89
C LEU A 91 -5.07 -21.06 -6.87
N LEU A 92 -4.33 -21.32 -7.95
CA LEU A 92 -2.92 -20.92 -8.06
C LEU A 92 -2.74 -19.41 -7.94
N TYR A 93 -3.61 -18.63 -8.59
CA TYR A 93 -3.59 -17.17 -8.52
C TYR A 93 -3.86 -16.68 -7.09
N ARG A 94 -4.81 -17.29 -6.38
CA ARG A 94 -5.10 -17.00 -4.97
C ARG A 94 -3.90 -17.29 -4.07
N THR A 95 -3.30 -18.47 -4.22
CA THR A 95 -2.10 -18.86 -3.48
C THR A 95 -0.91 -17.94 -3.77
N LEU A 96 -0.77 -17.47 -5.01
CA LEU A 96 0.29 -16.55 -5.38
C LEU A 96 0.18 -15.23 -4.61
N HIS A 97 -1.02 -14.63 -4.52
CA HIS A 97 -1.28 -13.42 -3.74
C HIS A 97 -1.02 -13.61 -2.25
N ASP A 98 -1.42 -14.75 -1.71
CA ASP A 98 -1.25 -15.06 -0.28
C ASP A 98 0.24 -15.20 0.08
N ILE A 99 1.02 -15.91 -0.74
CA ILE A 99 2.47 -16.11 -0.54
C ILE A 99 3.25 -14.82 -0.84
N SER A 100 2.84 -14.06 -1.86
CA SER A 100 3.52 -12.81 -2.22
C SER A 100 3.20 -11.67 -1.24
N GLU A 101 2.25 -11.89 -0.33
CA GLU A 101 1.71 -10.88 0.60
C GLU A 101 1.19 -9.66 -0.18
N SER A 102 0.60 -9.92 -1.35
CA SER A 102 0.09 -8.90 -2.27
C SER A 102 -1.44 -8.98 -2.29
N PRO A 103 -2.13 -7.94 -1.81
CA PRO A 103 -3.59 -7.87 -1.80
C PRO A 103 -4.17 -7.90 -3.22
N ARG A 104 -5.35 -8.49 -3.37
CA ARG A 104 -5.99 -8.65 -4.69
C ARG A 104 -6.67 -7.36 -5.15
N SER A 105 -7.14 -6.53 -4.23
CA SER A 105 -7.65 -5.19 -4.52
C SER A 105 -6.67 -4.30 -5.27
N ALA A 106 -5.36 -4.48 -5.07
CA ALA A 106 -4.33 -3.70 -5.76
C ALA A 106 -4.35 -3.86 -7.29
N PHE A 107 -4.98 -4.93 -7.82
CA PHE A 107 -5.06 -5.22 -9.25
C PHE A 107 -6.51 -5.18 -9.80
N GLY A 108 -7.40 -4.44 -9.14
CA GLY A 108 -8.79 -4.31 -9.59
C GLY A 108 -9.66 -5.56 -9.35
N GLY A 109 -9.18 -6.50 -8.52
CA GLY A 109 -9.92 -7.72 -8.16
C GLY A 109 -11.04 -7.53 -7.15
N THR A 110 -11.34 -6.29 -6.76
CA THR A 110 -12.43 -5.97 -5.85
C THR A 110 -13.68 -5.56 -6.61
N GLU A 111 -14.62 -6.49 -6.75
CA GLU A 111 -16.00 -6.22 -7.20
C GLU A 111 -16.83 -5.40 -6.18
N ARG A 112 -16.24 -4.99 -5.05
CA ARG A 112 -16.96 -4.36 -3.94
C ARG A 112 -16.33 -3.05 -3.52
N ASP A 113 -17.17 -2.04 -3.28
CA ASP A 113 -16.82 -0.83 -2.55
C ASP A 113 -16.43 -1.20 -1.12
N LEU A 114 -15.14 -1.43 -0.89
CA LEU A 114 -14.61 -1.71 0.45
C LEU A 114 -14.65 -0.42 1.27
N SER A 115 -15.13 -0.51 2.52
CA SER A 115 -14.93 0.57 3.48
C SER A 115 -13.43 0.76 3.74
N GLY A 116 -13.00 1.98 4.11
CA GLY A 116 -11.57 2.26 4.35
C GLY A 116 -10.92 1.31 5.37
N VAL A 117 -11.68 0.84 6.36
CA VAL A 117 -11.22 -0.16 7.35
C VAL A 117 -11.09 -1.56 6.73
N ALA A 118 -12.03 -1.96 5.87
CA ALA A 118 -11.95 -3.24 5.18
C ALA A 118 -10.75 -3.27 4.20
N LEU A 119 -10.49 -2.15 3.52
CA LEU A 119 -9.30 -1.97 2.70
C LEU A 119 -8.02 -2.06 3.54
N GLU A 120 -7.97 -1.42 4.72
CA GLU A 120 -6.82 -1.50 5.61
C GLU A 120 -6.53 -2.94 6.08
N ILE A 121 -7.57 -3.71 6.40
CA ILE A 121 -7.46 -5.13 6.77
C ILE A 121 -6.91 -5.94 5.59
N GLU A 122 -7.42 -5.71 4.38
CA GLU A 122 -6.95 -6.42 3.18
C GLU A 122 -5.49 -6.09 2.85
N LEU A 123 -5.08 -4.83 3.05
CA LEU A 123 -3.70 -4.37 2.81
C LEU A 123 -2.73 -4.77 3.93
N HIS A 124 -3.20 -5.35 5.03
CA HIS A 124 -2.38 -5.67 6.20
C HIS A 124 -1.14 -6.54 5.89
N PRO A 125 -1.21 -7.61 5.06
CA PRO A 125 -0.03 -8.40 4.70
C PRO A 125 1.04 -7.56 4.00
N LEU A 126 0.63 -6.66 3.10
CA LEU A 126 1.53 -5.74 2.41
C LEU A 126 2.19 -4.76 3.37
N LEU A 127 1.43 -4.22 4.33
CA LEU A 127 1.96 -3.36 5.38
C LEU A 127 3.05 -4.06 6.20
N GLN A 128 2.83 -5.32 6.58
CA GLN A 128 3.84 -6.12 7.29
C GLN A 128 5.10 -6.33 6.44
N LYS A 129 4.94 -6.61 5.14
CA LYS A 129 6.07 -6.72 4.21
C LYS A 129 6.87 -5.43 4.15
N VAL A 130 6.19 -4.29 4.00
CA VAL A 130 6.82 -2.96 3.99
C VAL A 130 7.56 -2.71 5.30
N GLN A 131 6.97 -3.03 6.45
CA GLN A 131 7.61 -2.86 7.76
C GLN A 131 8.90 -3.66 7.88
N ARG A 132 8.89 -4.94 7.50
CA ARG A 132 10.11 -5.78 7.46
C ARG A 132 11.18 -5.18 6.56
N LYS A 133 10.81 -4.69 5.37
CA LYS A 133 11.75 -4.05 4.45
C LYS A 133 12.29 -2.73 4.97
N ARG A 134 11.48 -1.93 5.67
CA ARG A 134 11.93 -0.68 6.31
C ARG A 134 12.98 -0.96 7.37
N ILE A 135 12.77 -1.93 8.26
CA ILE A 135 13.76 -2.32 9.30
C ILE A 135 15.11 -2.65 8.66
N ILE A 136 15.11 -3.51 7.64
CA ILE A 136 16.34 -3.94 6.95
C ILE A 136 16.99 -2.76 6.21
N ARG A 137 16.21 -1.88 5.58
CA ARG A 137 16.71 -0.69 4.85
C ARG A 137 17.21 0.41 5.78
N THR A 138 16.59 0.63 6.93
CA THR A 138 17.01 1.63 7.93
C THR A 138 18.47 1.41 8.33
N ALA A 139 18.83 0.16 8.66
CA ALA A 139 20.20 -0.18 9.02
C ALA A 139 21.21 0.13 7.89
N VAL A 140 20.82 -0.14 6.64
CA VAL A 140 21.67 0.12 5.46
C VAL A 140 21.81 1.61 5.18
N TYR A 141 20.73 2.37 5.30
CA TYR A 141 20.77 3.82 5.11
C TYR A 141 21.58 4.53 6.19
N ASN A 142 21.44 4.12 7.45
CA ASN A 142 22.31 4.62 8.52
C ASN A 142 23.77 4.30 8.23
N ARG A 143 24.09 3.06 7.85
CA ARG A 143 25.47 2.69 7.52
C ARG A 143 26.03 3.46 6.33
N ARG A 144 25.22 3.69 5.29
CA ARG A 144 25.59 4.51 4.14
C ARG A 144 25.87 5.95 4.56
N ASN A 145 25.01 6.53 5.39
CA ASN A 145 25.16 7.90 5.87
C ASN A 145 26.41 8.05 6.76
N GLU A 146 26.72 7.08 7.62
CA GLU A 146 27.99 7.04 8.36
C GLU A 146 29.21 7.06 7.43
N MET A 147 29.17 6.28 6.34
CA MET A 147 30.26 6.24 5.36
C MET A 147 30.42 7.58 4.65
N ILE A 148 29.31 8.20 4.26
CA ILE A 148 29.30 9.52 3.63
C ILE A 148 29.94 10.56 4.57
N LEU A 149 29.51 10.59 5.83
CA LEU A 149 30.07 11.52 6.83
C LEU A 149 31.58 11.30 7.00
N LYS A 150 32.05 10.05 7.14
CA LYS A 150 33.48 9.74 7.23
C LYS A 150 34.29 10.19 6.01
N LEU A 151 33.71 10.08 4.81
CA LEU A 151 34.34 10.59 3.60
C LEU A 151 34.42 12.11 3.62
N LEU A 152 33.36 12.80 4.05
CA LEU A 152 33.36 14.25 4.20
C LEU A 152 34.40 14.71 5.23
N GLU A 153 34.54 14.00 6.36
CA GLU A 153 35.58 14.30 7.36
C GLU A 153 36.98 14.18 6.76
N LYS A 154 37.22 13.11 6.00
CA LYS A 154 38.53 12.85 5.38
C LYS A 154 38.89 13.85 4.29
N TYR A 155 37.94 14.26 3.45
CA TYR A 155 38.22 15.02 2.23
C TYR A 155 37.90 16.53 2.34
N GLN A 156 37.01 16.94 3.24
CA GLN A 156 36.64 18.36 3.43
C GLN A 156 37.13 18.94 4.76
N GLY A 157 37.76 18.14 5.63
CA GLY A 157 38.28 18.60 6.93
C GLY A 157 37.19 19.02 7.92
N MET A 158 35.93 18.68 7.64
CA MET A 158 34.81 18.87 8.56
C MET A 158 34.89 17.82 9.68
N ASN A 159 34.39 18.13 10.88
CA ASN A 159 34.27 17.15 11.95
C ASN A 159 32.82 17.12 12.40
N PHE A 160 32.17 15.97 12.29
CA PHE A 160 30.76 15.83 12.65
C PHE A 160 30.58 15.12 14.01
N GLY A 161 31.66 14.74 14.71
CA GLY A 161 31.58 14.17 16.05
C GLY A 161 30.72 12.90 16.18
N LYS A 162 30.05 12.73 17.32
CA LYS A 162 29.11 11.62 17.56
C LYS A 162 27.74 11.95 16.97
N ASN A 163 27.47 11.43 15.78
CA ASN A 163 26.18 11.60 15.10
C ASN A 163 25.21 10.47 15.41
N HIS A 164 23.95 10.83 15.66
CA HIS A 164 22.84 9.89 15.71
C HIS A 164 21.98 10.08 14.47
N LEU A 165 22.06 9.11 13.56
CA LEU A 165 21.32 9.15 12.30
C LEU A 165 19.97 8.47 12.46
N ARG A 166 18.91 9.18 12.09
CA ARG A 166 17.53 8.67 12.07
C ARG A 166 17.01 8.66 10.64
N VAL A 167 16.47 7.53 10.21
CA VAL A 167 15.75 7.41 8.93
C VAL A 167 14.27 7.66 9.18
N ILE A 168 13.72 8.65 8.50
CA ILE A 168 12.29 8.96 8.53
C ILE A 168 11.64 8.32 7.31
N TRP A 169 10.67 7.44 7.55
CA TRP A 169 9.88 6.83 6.48
C TRP A 169 8.52 7.51 6.42
N GLY A 170 8.08 7.91 5.23
CA GLY A 170 6.74 8.45 5.04
C GLY A 170 5.63 7.42 5.29
N PRO A 171 4.35 7.83 5.32
CA PRO A 171 3.23 6.91 5.43
C PRO A 171 3.19 5.93 4.24
N VAL A 172 2.69 4.71 4.46
CA VAL A 172 2.54 3.68 3.40
C VAL A 172 1.20 3.82 2.69
N LEU A 173 0.14 4.06 3.47
CA LEU A 173 -1.20 4.28 2.97
C LEU A 173 -1.53 5.79 2.98
N PRO A 174 -2.42 6.25 2.11
CA PRO A 174 -3.10 7.53 2.32
C PRO A 174 -3.87 7.43 3.63
N HIS A 175 -3.41 8.15 4.65
CA HIS A 175 -4.15 8.25 5.90
C HIS A 175 -5.18 9.36 5.74
N ASP A 176 -6.32 9.20 6.41
CA ASP A 176 -7.20 10.33 6.68
C ASP A 176 -6.48 11.23 7.71
N ILE A 177 -5.66 12.14 7.18
CA ILE A 177 -4.85 13.09 7.96
C ILE A 177 -5.78 13.86 8.91
N THR A 178 -6.99 14.21 8.48
CA THR A 178 -7.98 14.89 9.29
C THR A 178 -8.39 14.07 10.52
N ARG A 179 -8.67 12.77 10.36
CA ARG A 179 -8.97 11.90 11.52
C ARG A 179 -7.77 11.73 12.44
N GLN A 180 -6.58 11.59 11.89
CA GLN A 180 -5.35 11.42 12.69
C GLN A 180 -5.03 12.68 13.51
N VAL A 181 -5.13 13.86 12.90
CA VAL A 181 -4.95 15.15 13.59
C VAL A 181 -5.97 15.33 14.71
N ASN A 182 -7.24 15.01 14.47
CA ASN A 182 -8.28 15.10 15.49
C ASN A 182 -8.00 14.18 16.69
N ASN A 183 -7.57 12.93 16.44
CA ASN A 183 -7.21 12.00 17.49
C ASN A 183 -5.99 12.50 18.30
N GLU A 184 -4.92 12.93 17.62
CA GLU A 184 -3.73 13.45 18.29
C GLU A 184 -4.02 14.73 19.09
N GLN A 185 -4.91 15.61 18.59
CA GLN A 185 -5.35 16.78 19.33
C GLN A 185 -6.00 16.39 20.68
N VAL A 186 -6.89 15.39 20.68
CA VAL A 186 -7.54 14.87 21.89
C VAL A 186 -6.52 14.25 22.84
N LEU A 187 -5.57 13.46 22.33
CA LEU A 187 -4.53 12.81 23.14
C LEU A 187 -3.57 13.82 23.79
N VAL A 188 -3.22 14.89 23.07
CA VAL A 188 -2.39 15.98 23.60
C VAL A 188 -3.17 16.80 24.62
N GLN A 189 -4.45 17.09 24.37
CA GLN A 189 -5.30 17.84 25.30
C GLN A 189 -5.49 17.11 26.64
N ASN A 190 -5.62 15.78 26.57
CA ASN A 190 -5.73 14.92 27.75
C ASN A 190 -4.38 14.62 28.43
N GLY A 191 -3.27 15.14 27.90
CA GLY A 191 -1.94 14.95 28.47
C GLY A 191 -1.34 13.55 28.29
N ILE A 192 -1.95 12.71 27.45
CA ILE A 192 -1.48 11.34 27.17
C ILE A 192 -0.25 11.39 26.23
N HIS A 193 -0.32 12.24 25.20
CA HIS A 193 0.78 12.47 24.27
C HIS A 193 1.42 13.84 24.51
N SER A 194 2.75 13.90 24.38
CA SER A 194 3.45 15.17 24.25
C SER A 194 3.25 15.72 22.83
N ARG A 195 3.26 17.05 22.68
CA ARG A 195 3.19 17.70 21.36
C ARG A 195 4.28 17.22 20.41
N ARG A 196 5.47 16.98 20.95
CA ARG A 196 6.64 16.44 20.23
C ARG A 196 6.37 15.05 19.67
N ARG A 197 5.75 14.16 20.48
CA ARG A 197 5.34 12.82 20.06
C ARG A 197 4.22 12.88 19.01
N ALA A 198 3.24 13.76 19.20
CA ALA A 198 2.16 13.95 18.23
C ALA A 198 2.68 14.42 16.86
N MET A 199 3.65 15.33 16.83
CA MET A 199 4.30 15.77 15.59
C MET A 199 5.05 14.65 14.88
N ASP A 200 5.74 13.79 15.64
CA ASP A 200 6.43 12.61 15.10
C ASP A 200 5.42 11.61 14.49
N GLU A 201 4.30 11.37 15.18
CA GLU A 201 3.22 10.48 14.70
C GLU A 201 2.50 11.04 13.45
N LEU A 202 2.35 12.36 13.37
CA LEU A 202 1.81 13.05 12.19
C LEU A 202 2.81 13.13 11.02
N GLY A 203 4.05 12.67 11.20
CA GLY A 203 5.07 12.62 10.16
C GLY A 203 5.73 13.97 9.85
N VAL A 204 5.77 14.89 10.81
CA VAL A 204 6.54 16.14 10.70
C VAL A 204 8.03 15.79 10.57
N ARG A 205 8.73 16.39 9.59
CA ARG A 205 10.12 16.04 9.26
C ARG A 205 11.10 16.28 10.41
N ASP A 206 10.87 17.30 11.21
CA ASP A 206 11.70 17.63 12.37
C ASP A 206 10.82 18.15 13.52
N PRO A 207 10.32 17.23 14.37
CA PRO A 207 9.47 17.58 15.51
C PRO A 207 10.15 18.51 16.53
N ASP A 208 11.48 18.45 16.64
CA ASP A 208 12.22 19.20 17.65
C ASP A 208 12.32 20.67 17.24
N SER A 209 12.77 20.95 16.02
CA SER A 209 12.82 22.31 15.49
C SER A 209 11.43 22.95 15.36
N GLU A 210 10.41 22.15 15.03
CA GLU A 210 9.04 22.66 14.93
C GLU A 210 8.48 23.04 16.31
N PHE A 211 8.79 22.25 17.34
CA PHE A 211 8.40 22.57 18.71
C PHE A 211 9.12 23.81 19.24
N GLU A 212 10.39 24.02 18.89
CA GLU A 212 11.14 25.24 19.23
C GLU A 212 10.51 26.48 18.59
N ARG A 213 10.21 26.44 17.29
CA ARG A 213 9.49 27.52 16.60
C ARG A 213 8.14 27.82 17.25
N TRP A 214 7.40 26.77 17.64
CA TRP A 214 6.14 26.93 18.35
C TRP A 214 6.30 27.61 19.72
N LEU A 215 7.37 27.32 20.47
CA LEU A 215 7.65 27.99 21.75
C LEU A 215 7.95 29.48 21.54
N GLU A 216 8.71 29.83 20.51
CA GLU A 216 9.00 31.23 20.15
C GLU A 216 7.72 31.98 19.76
N GLU A 217 6.88 31.38 18.91
CA GLU A 217 5.55 31.90 18.56
C GLU A 217 4.68 32.06 19.81
N ARG A 218 4.71 31.09 20.73
CA ARG A 218 3.92 31.17 21.96
C ARG A 218 4.41 32.30 22.86
N GLU A 219 5.71 32.51 22.97
CA GLU A 219 6.30 33.58 23.76
C GLU A 219 5.92 34.96 23.19
N THR A 220 5.99 35.13 21.87
CA THR A 220 5.59 36.39 21.20
C THR A 220 4.10 36.68 21.39
N ILE A 221 3.23 35.68 21.26
CA ILE A 221 1.79 35.80 21.53
C ILE A 221 1.53 36.19 22.99
N LEU A 222 2.25 35.59 23.95
CA LEU A 222 2.12 35.93 25.37
C LEU A 222 2.58 37.36 25.67
N LYS A 223 3.67 37.82 25.04
CA LYS A 223 4.13 39.22 25.13
C LYS A 223 3.08 40.19 24.56
N MET A 224 2.51 39.88 23.40
CA MET A 224 1.46 40.68 22.77
C MET A 224 0.19 40.74 23.62
N ASN A 225 -0.25 39.60 24.18
CA ASN A 225 -1.40 39.55 25.10
C ASN A 225 -1.14 40.31 26.40
N ARG A 226 0.07 40.25 26.95
CA ARG A 226 0.45 41.08 28.12
C ARG A 226 0.41 42.57 27.78
N GLN A 227 0.90 42.98 26.61
CA GLN A 227 0.84 44.38 26.17
C GLN A 227 -0.59 44.87 25.90
N LEU A 228 -1.44 44.01 25.32
CA LEU A 228 -2.86 44.30 25.09
C LEU A 228 -3.64 44.39 26.42
N ASN A 229 -3.38 43.50 27.37
CA ASN A 229 -4.00 43.54 28.70
C ASN A 229 -3.44 44.67 29.58
N ALA A 230 -2.17 45.09 29.36
CA ALA A 230 -1.52 46.19 30.07
C ALA A 230 -1.86 47.57 29.49
N ARG A 231 -2.44 47.64 28.28
CA ARG A 231 -3.22 48.81 27.87
C ARG A 231 -4.58 48.67 28.57
N PRO A 232 -4.85 49.35 29.69
CA PRO A 232 -6.24 49.49 30.08
C PRO A 232 -6.96 50.08 28.87
N MET A 233 -8.15 49.58 28.55
CA MET A 233 -9.15 50.38 27.84
C MET A 233 -9.23 51.69 28.61
N ARG A 234 -8.43 52.66 28.21
CA ARG A 234 -8.25 53.94 28.87
C ARG A 234 -9.57 54.65 28.64
N ASN A 235 -10.50 54.43 29.56
CA ASN A 235 -11.51 55.32 30.14
C ASN A 235 -12.04 56.52 29.33
N GLU A 236 -11.95 56.57 27.99
CA GLU A 236 -12.47 57.67 27.18
C GLU A 236 -14.00 57.79 27.31
N LYS A 237 -14.69 56.69 27.66
CA LYS A 237 -16.12 56.71 27.98
C LYS A 237 -16.47 57.15 29.41
N ARG A 238 -15.53 57.11 30.36
CA ARG A 238 -15.77 57.56 31.76
C ARG A 238 -15.40 59.02 31.97
N GLU A 239 -14.40 59.53 31.25
CA GLU A 239 -14.07 60.96 31.28
C GLU A 239 -15.17 61.81 30.61
N ARG A 240 -15.77 61.36 29.49
CA ARG A 240 -16.89 62.09 28.85
C ARG A 240 -18.17 62.19 29.70
N VAL A 241 -18.40 61.25 30.62
CA VAL A 241 -19.59 61.28 31.51
C VAL A 241 -19.35 62.19 32.72
N LEU A 242 -18.09 62.39 33.13
CA LEU A 242 -17.75 63.32 34.22
C LEU A 242 -17.66 64.77 33.74
N THR A 243 -17.17 65.04 32.53
CA THR A 243 -17.18 66.38 31.95
C THR A 243 -18.61 66.86 31.62
N ALA A 244 -19.46 65.99 31.06
CA ALA A 244 -20.86 66.34 30.76
C ALA A 244 -21.71 66.59 32.03
N ARG A 245 -21.30 66.10 33.20
CA ARG A 245 -22.00 66.33 34.47
C ARG A 245 -21.50 67.58 35.21
N ALA A 246 -20.31 68.07 34.86
CA ALA A 246 -19.73 69.30 35.43
C ALA A 246 -20.17 70.56 34.65
N GLU A 247 -20.53 70.45 33.37
CA GLU A 247 -21.00 71.58 32.54
C GLU A 247 -22.51 71.83 32.62
N GLY A 248 -23.25 71.09 33.47
CA GLY A 248 -24.72 71.18 33.59
C GLY A 248 -25.25 71.81 34.88
N VAL A 249 -24.41 72.48 35.66
CA VAL A 249 -24.81 73.18 36.91
C VAL A 249 -24.14 74.56 36.95
N GLU A 250 -24.54 75.45 36.05
CA GLU A 250 -24.53 76.91 36.25
C GLU A 250 -25.44 77.54 35.18
N GLU A 251 -26.38 78.35 35.66
CA GLU A 251 -27.54 79.02 34.99
C GLU A 251 -28.84 78.22 34.80
#